data_AF-A0AAN8ZE44-F1
#
_entry.id   AF-A0AAN8ZE44-F1
#
_cell.length_a   1.000
_cell.length_b   1.000
_cell.length_c   1.000
_cell.angle_alpha   90.00
_cell.angle_beta   90.00
_cell.angle_gamma   90.00
#
_symmetry.space_group_name_H-M   'P 1'
#
loop_
_entity.id
_entity.type
_entity.pdbx_description
1 polymer ?
#
loop_
_entity_poly.entity_id
_entity_poly.type
_entity_poly.pdbx_seq_one_letter_code
_entity_poly.pdbx_strand_id
1 'polypeptide(L)'
;MAEQTEKAFLKQPKGKGRDPKTKSIDSGRALNWAFKTPLEAIEGTCIDKKCPFGTVSIRGRILAATCLSAKMTRTLIVHLHNVKKKKKIPKRDGRDDPT
;
A
#
# COMPACT_ATOMS: atom_id res chain seq x y z
N MET A 1 -7.45 23.25 -0.03
CA MET A 1 -6.98 24.05 1.13
C MET A 1 -5.84 23.29 1.78
N ALA A 2 -4.62 23.85 1.82
CA ALA A 2 -3.54 23.27 2.62
C ALA A 2 -3.77 23.68 4.07
N GLU A 3 -4.63 22.92 4.77
CA GLU A 3 -5.04 23.24 6.13
C GLU A 3 -4.15 22.52 7.12
N GLN A 4 -3.34 23.29 7.84
CA GLN A 4 -2.56 22.81 8.95
C GLN A 4 -3.42 22.80 10.21
N THR A 5 -3.96 21.64 10.54
CA THR A 5 -4.88 21.48 11.69
C THR A 5 -4.14 21.23 13.01
N GLU A 6 -2.88 20.80 12.97
CA GLU A 6 -2.08 20.47 14.15
C GLU A 6 -1.18 21.63 14.60
N LYS A 7 -0.96 21.76 15.92
CA LYS A 7 -0.09 22.80 16.51
C LYS A 7 1.37 22.71 16.06
N ALA A 8 1.83 21.53 15.67
CA ALA A 8 3.21 21.31 15.22
C ALA A 8 3.36 21.63 13.73
N PHE A 9 4.47 22.26 13.34
CA PHE A 9 4.73 22.56 11.95
C PHE A 9 5.02 21.29 11.12
N LEU A 10 4.10 20.89 10.23
CA LEU A 10 4.27 19.72 9.36
C LEU A 10 4.89 20.16 8.02
N LYS A 11 6.10 19.68 7.72
CA LYS A 11 6.77 19.86 6.43
C LYS A 11 7.43 18.56 5.99
N GLN A 12 7.41 18.27 4.68
CA GLN A 12 8.13 17.12 4.15
C GLN A 12 9.65 17.33 4.30
N PRO A 13 10.38 16.38 4.91
CA PRO A 13 11.84 16.46 5.02
C PRO A 13 12.46 16.32 3.64
N LYS A 14 13.12 17.38 3.17
CA LYS A 14 13.95 17.34 1.95
C LYS A 14 15.18 16.48 2.26
N GLY A 15 15.46 15.47 1.43
CA GLY A 15 16.67 14.65 1.58
C GLY A 15 17.91 15.55 1.63
N LYS A 16 18.81 15.34 2.60
CA LYS A 16 20.09 16.05 2.67
C LYS A 16 20.88 15.76 1.40
N GLY A 17 21.18 16.81 0.61
CA GLY A 17 22.07 16.76 -0.55
C GLY A 17 21.40 16.92 -1.92
N ARG A 18 20.62 17.99 -2.15
CA ARG A 18 20.29 18.44 -3.53
C ARG A 18 20.33 19.96 -3.60
N ASP A 19 21.11 20.45 -4.57
CA ASP A 19 21.40 21.86 -4.80
C ASP A 19 20.13 22.73 -4.94
N PRO A 20 20.17 24.00 -4.49
CA PRO A 20 19.03 24.91 -4.51
C PRO A 20 18.58 25.34 -5.92
N LYS A 21 19.24 24.87 -7.00
CA LYS A 21 18.95 25.25 -8.39
C LYS A 21 17.98 24.32 -9.12
N THR A 22 17.63 23.16 -8.57
CA THR A 22 16.59 22.29 -9.16
C THR A 22 15.25 22.62 -8.53
N LYS A 23 14.50 23.53 -9.18
CA LYS A 23 13.08 23.73 -8.87
C LYS A 23 12.35 22.40 -9.07
N SER A 24 11.53 22.04 -8.08
CA SER A 24 10.61 20.89 -8.03
C SER A 24 11.22 19.50 -8.28
N ILE A 25 11.53 18.79 -7.20
CA ILE A 25 11.11 17.39 -7.13
C ILE A 25 10.11 17.36 -6.00
N ASP A 26 8.86 17.72 -6.33
CA ASP A 26 7.75 17.35 -5.48
C ASP A 26 7.75 15.82 -5.41
N SER A 27 7.64 15.31 -4.20
CA SER A 27 8.16 13.99 -3.79
C SER A 27 7.36 12.80 -4.34
N GLY A 28 7.35 12.62 -5.66
CA GLY A 28 6.91 11.39 -6.31
C GLY A 28 8.08 10.42 -6.42
N ARG A 29 8.44 9.73 -5.33
CA ARG A 29 9.39 8.63 -5.46
C ARG A 29 8.72 7.53 -6.28
N ALA A 30 9.28 7.22 -7.45
CA ALA A 30 8.88 6.04 -8.20
C ALA A 30 9.16 4.80 -7.34
N LEU A 31 8.11 4.00 -7.12
CA LEU A 31 8.25 2.77 -6.38
C LEU A 31 8.90 1.71 -7.29
N ASN A 32 9.74 0.84 -6.73
CA ASN A 32 10.49 -0.16 -7.51
C ASN A 32 9.62 -1.29 -8.10
N TRP A 33 8.30 -1.24 -7.86
CA TRP A 33 7.32 -2.18 -8.39
C TRP A 33 6.55 -1.52 -9.55
N ALA A 34 5.73 -2.27 -10.28
CA ALA A 34 4.89 -1.77 -11.37
C ALA A 34 3.72 -0.84 -10.93
N PHE A 35 3.83 -0.14 -9.79
CA PHE A 35 2.83 0.82 -9.34
C PHE A 35 3.20 2.22 -9.80
N LYS A 36 2.32 2.83 -10.59
CA LYS A 36 2.45 4.23 -11.00
C LYS A 36 2.15 5.15 -9.82
N THR A 37 2.93 6.22 -9.67
CA THR A 37 2.65 7.26 -8.68
C THR A 37 1.34 7.96 -9.07
N PRO A 38 0.36 8.07 -8.15
CA PRO A 38 -0.87 8.79 -8.43
C PRO A 38 -0.61 10.30 -8.56
N LEU A 39 -1.39 10.97 -9.41
CA LEU A 39 -1.28 12.43 -9.63
C LEU A 39 -1.47 13.20 -8.31
N GLU A 40 -2.38 12.74 -7.45
CA GLU A 40 -2.62 13.33 -6.13
C GLU A 40 -1.40 13.30 -5.20
N ALA A 41 -0.47 12.36 -5.37
CA ALA A 41 0.76 12.33 -4.56
C ALA A 41 1.84 13.27 -5.11
N ILE A 42 1.73 13.69 -6.38
CA ILE A 42 2.66 14.60 -7.05
C ILE A 42 2.22 16.05 -6.83
N GLU A 43 0.93 16.31 -7.02
CA GLU A 43 0.35 17.67 -6.98
C GLU A 43 -0.32 17.99 -5.63
N GLY A 44 -0.64 16.96 -4.84
CA GLY A 44 -1.34 17.12 -3.57
C GLY A 44 -0.43 17.60 -2.44
N THR A 45 -1.03 18.31 -1.48
CA THR A 45 -0.33 18.93 -0.35
C THR A 45 -0.30 18.07 0.91
N CYS A 46 -0.60 16.77 0.80
CA CYS A 46 -0.66 15.87 1.96
C CYS A 46 0.74 15.59 2.53
N ILE A 47 0.95 15.95 3.80
CA ILE A 47 2.21 15.74 4.53
C ILE A 47 2.05 14.58 5.49
N ASP A 48 2.35 13.37 5.00
CA ASP A 48 2.40 12.15 5.81
C ASP A 48 3.79 11.50 5.74
N LYS A 49 4.43 11.36 6.90
CA LYS A 49 5.72 10.67 7.04
C LYS A 49 5.62 9.16 6.74
N LYS A 50 4.42 8.58 6.83
CA LYS A 50 4.14 7.15 6.59
C LYS A 50 3.76 6.84 5.13
N CYS A 51 3.61 7.86 4.28
CA CYS A 51 3.22 7.66 2.89
C CYS A 51 4.27 6.85 2.11
N PRO A 52 3.88 5.81 1.36
CA PRO A 52 4.80 4.97 0.59
C PRO A 52 5.46 5.69 -0.60
N PHE A 53 4.86 6.79 -1.10
CA PHE A 53 5.46 7.60 -2.17
C PHE A 53 6.47 8.64 -1.64
N GLY A 54 6.55 8.82 -0.32
CA GLY A 54 7.46 9.76 0.35
C GLY A 54 8.78 9.10 0.79
N THR A 55 8.99 9.04 2.12
CA THR A 55 10.26 8.53 2.71
C THR A 55 10.27 7.01 2.87
N VAL A 56 9.10 6.37 3.03
CA VAL A 56 9.00 4.94 3.38
C VAL A 56 9.19 4.05 2.14
N SER A 57 9.96 2.98 2.27
CA SER A 57 10.12 1.97 1.21
C SER A 57 9.20 0.77 1.44
N ILE A 58 8.50 0.31 0.41
CA ILE A 58 7.72 -0.94 0.45
C ILE A 58 8.68 -2.14 0.32
N ARG A 59 8.53 -3.12 1.22
CA ARG A 59 9.30 -4.36 1.27
C ARG A 59 8.41 -5.52 1.72
N GLY A 60 8.75 -6.75 1.33
CA GLY A 60 8.02 -7.96 1.74
C GLY A 60 6.99 -8.43 0.72
N ARG A 61 5.87 -8.96 1.20
CA ARG A 61 4.81 -9.57 0.36
C ARG A 61 3.72 -8.57 0.01
N ILE A 62 3.17 -8.69 -1.19
CA ILE A 62 1.97 -7.96 -1.62
C ILE A 62 0.75 -8.80 -1.27
N LEU A 63 -0.22 -8.21 -0.58
CA LEU A 63 -1.48 -8.85 -0.18
C LEU A 63 -2.65 -8.20 -0.92
N ALA A 64 -3.60 -9.02 -1.36
CA ALA A 64 -4.90 -8.56 -1.87
C ALA A 64 -5.97 -8.84 -0.80
N ALA A 65 -6.71 -7.82 -0.40
CA ALA A 65 -7.67 -7.86 0.69
C ALA A 65 -8.86 -6.93 0.42
N THR A 66 -9.99 -7.19 1.08
CA THR A 66 -11.19 -6.33 0.99
C THR A 66 -11.24 -5.39 2.20
N CYS A 67 -11.55 -4.12 1.96
CA CYS A 67 -11.70 -3.12 3.03
C CYS A 67 -12.97 -3.39 3.87
N LEU A 68 -12.81 -3.46 5.20
CA LEU A 68 -13.92 -3.60 6.15
C LEU A 68 -14.36 -2.25 6.74
N SER A 69 -13.40 -1.39 7.10
CA SER A 69 -13.71 -0.12 7.74
C SER A 69 -12.63 0.95 7.51
N ALA A 70 -13.09 2.20 7.44
CA ALA A 70 -12.26 3.40 7.25
C ALA A 70 -12.46 4.44 8.36
N LYS A 71 -12.93 4.02 9.55
CA LYS A 71 -13.28 4.94 10.65
C LYS A 71 -12.07 5.60 11.32
N MET A 72 -10.88 5.08 11.07
CA MET A 72 -9.64 5.54 11.70
C MET A 72 -8.91 6.55 10.81
N THR A 73 -8.30 7.57 11.41
CA THR A 73 -7.52 8.58 10.69
C THR A 73 -6.32 7.93 10.00
N ARG A 74 -6.21 8.08 8.67
CA ARG A 74 -5.09 7.59 7.83
C ARG A 74 -4.80 6.08 7.98
N THR A 75 -5.78 5.26 8.37
CA THR A 75 -5.63 3.80 8.51
C THR A 75 -6.92 3.09 8.09
N LEU A 76 -6.79 1.94 7.41
CA LEU A 76 -7.91 1.09 6.99
C LEU A 76 -7.80 -0.30 7.63
N ILE A 77 -8.94 -0.91 7.94
CA ILE A 77 -9.03 -2.29 8.42
C ILE A 77 -9.44 -3.19 7.24
N VAL A 78 -8.69 -4.26 7.00
CA VAL A 78 -8.86 -5.15 5.84
C VAL A 78 -9.08 -6.61 6.23
N HIS A 79 -9.86 -7.35 5.44
CA HIS A 79 -10.09 -8.79 5.57
C HIS A 79 -9.34 -9.58 4.49
N LEU A 80 -8.59 -10.60 4.92
CA LEU A 80 -7.90 -11.53 4.03
C LEU A 80 -8.73 -12.81 3.88
N HIS A 81 -9.16 -13.12 2.66
CA HIS A 81 -9.88 -14.37 2.40
C HIS A 81 -8.92 -15.55 2.50
N ASN A 82 -9.13 -16.43 3.49
CA ASN A 82 -8.32 -17.62 3.65
C ASN A 82 -8.79 -18.73 2.69
N VAL A 83 -8.05 -18.94 1.60
CA VAL A 83 -8.32 -20.03 0.65
C VAL A 83 -7.99 -21.37 1.32
N LYS A 84 -8.98 -22.02 1.93
CA LYS A 84 -8.83 -23.38 2.45
C LYS A 84 -8.56 -24.33 1.27
N LYS A 85 -7.42 -25.04 1.29
CA LYS A 85 -7.18 -26.16 0.36
C LYS A 85 -8.32 -27.15 0.51
N LYS A 86 -9.12 -27.36 -0.55
CA LYS A 86 -10.11 -28.44 -0.58
C LYS A 86 -9.35 -29.77 -0.38
N LYS A 87 -9.73 -30.56 0.62
CA LYS A 87 -9.24 -31.93 0.76
C LYS A 87 -9.65 -32.67 -0.51
N LYS A 88 -8.70 -33.09 -1.33
CA LYS A 88 -8.99 -33.97 -2.48
C LYS A 88 -9.55 -35.26 -1.90
N ILE A 89 -10.81 -35.58 -2.19
CA ILE A 89 -11.36 -36.89 -1.88
C ILE A 89 -10.59 -37.91 -2.75
N PRO A 90 -10.02 -38.98 -2.18
CA PRO A 90 -9.38 -40.02 -2.98
C PRO A 90 -10.44 -40.63 -3.91
N LYS A 91 -10.11 -40.75 -5.20
CA LYS A 91 -10.94 -41.53 -6.13
C LYS A 91 -11.00 -42.95 -5.57
N ARG A 92 -12.20 -43.46 -5.31
CA ARG A 92 -12.38 -44.88 -5.02
C ARG A 92 -12.32 -45.60 -6.35
N ASP A 93 -11.34 -46.48 -6.52
CA ASP A 93 -11.23 -47.32 -7.70
C ASP A 93 -12.41 -48.29 -7.72
N GLY A 94 -13.30 -48.13 -8.69
CA GLY A 94 -14.44 -49.01 -8.88
C GLY A 94 -13.98 -50.34 -9.45
N ARG A 95 -14.04 -51.39 -8.63
CA ARG A 95 -14.28 -52.77 -9.06
C ARG A 95 -15.19 -53.41 -8.02
N ASP A 96 -16.49 -53.20 -8.20
CA ASP A 96 -17.50 -54.07 -7.61
C ASP A 96 -17.65 -55.25 -8.59
N ASP A 97 -16.88 -56.32 -8.36
CA ASP A 97 -17.05 -57.63 -9.02
C ASP A 97 -18.07 -58.44 -8.19
N PRO A 98 -19.26 -58.80 -8.72
CA PRO A 98 -20.14 -59.75 -8.06
C PRO A 98 -19.90 -61.15 -8.62
N THR A 99 -19.36 -62.04 -7.78
CA THR A 99 -19.53 -63.50 -7.91
C THR A 99 -20.97 -63.89 -7.66
#